data_AF-A0A409WNF9-F1
#
_entry.id   AF-A0A409WNF9-F1
#
_cell.length_a   1.000
_cell.length_b   1.000
_cell.length_c   1.000
_cell.angle_alpha   90.00
_cell.angle_beta   90.00
_cell.angle_gamma   90.00
#
_symmetry.space_group_name_H-M   'P 1'
#
loop_
_entity.id
_entity.type
_entity.pdbx_description
1 polymer ?
#
loop_
_entity_poly.entity_id
_entity_poly.type
_entity_poly.pdbx_seq_one_letter_code
_entity_poly.pdbx_strand_id
1 'polypeptide(L)'
;MKHEFPKQLTLLRASAGSPVDLQRIQNAELQPALTAQLDRQNLILEKIYERTGVLTPAKSFNIQRYNDRFQAATTSSMPPVAPFPTTPTRRRQQPSFQLQGPLTNDENGGIYEIQDDSGGTALRAFVNASPKSNRGDSDMGFSQIVDPEPTSARMRTQVDLVLPTAAAFSEPGGLQLFWPPVLGQQCITWNQVYPLIRQPCFLWESWRPSKTMNQYTLDEIWACWSIGEPVYDSVSEIQTGIKPPLREVERYFTTNLGMGQGWRSGLSEKDQKFWQRFREIPEYIDRCADTRNASPLDILQELKNAQESDSKLQGCAALGTYVKNLREKNTQENLKISTTEVAGDPDPSSSAQETKKRKKPITIRRPASRKKARPDN
;
A
#
# COMPACT_ATOMS: atom_id res chain seq x y z
N MET A 1 -6.68 -49.24 69.64
CA MET A 1 -6.72 -47.92 68.96
C MET A 1 -5.81 -47.93 67.72
N LYS A 2 -6.19 -48.60 66.63
CA LYS A 2 -5.35 -48.70 65.41
C LYS A 2 -6.16 -48.87 64.12
N HIS A 3 -7.13 -48.03 63.78
CA HIS A 3 -7.76 -48.11 62.44
C HIS A 3 -8.30 -46.80 61.83
N GLU A 4 -8.14 -45.62 62.43
CA GLU A 4 -8.71 -44.38 61.88
C GLU A 4 -7.76 -43.58 60.96
N PHE A 5 -6.45 -43.81 61.05
CA PHE A 5 -5.45 -43.09 60.26
C PHE A 5 -5.52 -43.31 58.73
N PRO A 6 -5.84 -44.53 58.21
CA PRO A 6 -5.88 -44.75 56.76
C PRO A 6 -7.04 -44.02 56.05
N LYS A 7 -8.19 -43.87 56.73
CA LYS A 7 -9.37 -43.22 56.14
C LYS A 7 -9.17 -41.71 55.98
N GLN A 8 -8.50 -41.06 56.93
CA GLN A 8 -8.20 -39.62 56.86
C GLN A 8 -7.17 -39.30 55.77
N LEU A 9 -6.18 -40.18 55.54
CA LEU A 9 -5.21 -40.05 54.44
C LEU A 9 -5.83 -40.22 53.05
N THR A 10 -6.87 -41.05 52.93
CA THR A 10 -7.57 -41.28 51.66
C THR A 10 -8.46 -40.08 51.29
N LEU A 11 -9.08 -39.44 52.29
CA LEU A 11 -9.83 -38.19 52.12
C LEU A 11 -8.93 -37.02 51.71
N LEU A 12 -7.73 -36.90 52.31
CA LEU A 12 -6.74 -35.88 51.95
C LEU A 12 -6.17 -36.06 50.52
N ARG A 13 -6.05 -37.31 50.03
CA ARG A 13 -5.67 -37.58 48.63
C ARG A 13 -6.81 -37.32 47.64
N ALA A 14 -8.06 -37.50 48.04
CA ALA A 14 -9.22 -37.18 47.20
C ALA A 14 -9.42 -35.67 47.04
N SER A 15 -8.97 -34.85 48.00
CA SER A 15 -8.95 -33.39 47.92
C SER A 15 -7.67 -32.81 47.30
N ALA A 16 -6.64 -33.62 47.09
CA ALA A 16 -5.37 -33.19 46.54
C ALA A 16 -5.43 -33.16 45.00
N GLY A 17 -5.93 -32.05 44.47
CA GLY A 17 -5.60 -31.59 43.12
C GLY A 17 -6.33 -32.33 42.00
N SER A 18 -7.62 -32.03 41.82
CA SER A 18 -8.17 -32.04 40.48
C SER A 18 -7.46 -30.93 39.69
N PRO A 19 -6.69 -31.23 38.63
CA PRO A 19 -6.03 -30.20 37.82
C PRO A 19 -7.04 -29.24 37.18
N VAL A 20 -8.29 -29.67 37.05
CA VAL A 20 -9.42 -28.87 36.57
C VAL A 20 -9.78 -27.77 37.57
N ASP A 21 -9.61 -27.99 38.87
CA ASP A 21 -9.95 -26.99 39.89
C ASP A 21 -8.87 -25.91 40.03
N LEU A 22 -7.58 -26.28 39.97
CA LEU A 22 -6.50 -25.29 39.96
C LEU A 22 -6.53 -24.44 38.69
N GLN A 23 -6.77 -25.05 37.53
CA GLN A 23 -6.90 -24.30 36.28
C GLN A 23 -8.17 -23.42 36.27
N ARG A 24 -9.28 -23.88 36.86
CA ARG A 24 -10.48 -23.05 37.03
C ARG A 24 -10.23 -21.87 37.95
N ILE A 25 -9.52 -22.06 39.06
CA ILE A 25 -9.18 -20.98 40.00
C ILE A 25 -8.24 -19.97 39.33
N GLN A 26 -7.20 -20.44 38.62
CA GLN A 26 -6.29 -19.56 37.88
C GLN A 26 -7.02 -18.78 36.77
N ASN A 27 -7.90 -19.43 36.02
CA ASN A 27 -8.70 -18.74 34.99
C ASN A 27 -9.70 -17.76 35.62
N ALA A 28 -10.29 -18.10 36.76
CA ALA A 28 -11.19 -17.22 37.50
C ALA A 28 -10.48 -15.99 38.09
N GLU A 29 -9.19 -16.09 38.42
CA GLU A 29 -8.38 -14.94 38.85
C GLU A 29 -7.82 -14.12 37.67
N LEU A 30 -7.49 -14.76 36.55
CA LEU A 30 -6.98 -14.07 35.35
C LEU A 30 -8.05 -13.28 34.60
N GLN A 31 -9.29 -13.78 34.57
CA GLN A 31 -10.43 -13.11 33.92
C GLN A 31 -10.67 -11.67 34.41
N PRO A 32 -10.74 -11.40 35.74
CA PRO A 32 -10.84 -10.04 36.28
C PRO A 32 -9.66 -9.15 35.90
N ALA A 33 -8.43 -9.68 35.89
CA ALA A 33 -7.25 -8.90 35.55
C ALA A 33 -7.25 -8.50 34.06
N LEU A 34 -7.62 -9.43 33.18
CA LEU A 34 -7.73 -9.18 31.75
C LEU A 34 -8.85 -8.20 31.43
N THR A 35 -10.03 -8.35 32.04
CA THR A 35 -11.15 -7.43 31.85
C THR A 35 -10.83 -6.04 32.37
N ALA A 36 -10.24 -5.91 33.57
CA ALA A 36 -9.79 -4.63 34.09
C ALA A 36 -8.71 -3.96 33.21
N GLN A 37 -7.83 -4.74 32.59
CA GLN A 37 -6.84 -4.22 31.66
C GLN A 37 -7.46 -3.78 30.34
N LEU A 38 -8.46 -4.51 29.84
CA LEU A 38 -9.20 -4.18 28.63
C LEU A 38 -10.08 -2.94 28.84
N ASP A 39 -10.74 -2.83 29.99
CA ASP A 39 -11.48 -1.65 30.42
C ASP A 39 -10.56 -0.44 30.59
N ARG A 40 -9.36 -0.62 31.14
CA ARG A 40 -8.35 0.44 31.24
C ARG A 40 -7.87 0.88 29.85
N GLN A 41 -7.67 -0.04 28.92
CA GLN A 41 -7.32 0.28 27.53
C GLN A 41 -8.46 1.00 26.82
N ASN A 42 -9.70 0.54 27.00
CA ASN A 42 -10.90 1.17 26.44
C ASN A 42 -11.12 2.56 27.02
N LEU A 43 -10.91 2.78 28.32
CA LEU A 43 -11.02 4.09 28.96
C LEU A 43 -9.89 5.04 28.51
N ILE A 44 -8.69 4.51 28.24
CA ILE A 44 -7.61 5.29 27.64
C ILE A 44 -7.98 5.66 26.19
N LEU A 45 -8.50 4.71 25.41
CA LEU A 45 -8.98 4.96 24.05
C LEU A 45 -10.13 5.97 24.04
N GLU A 46 -11.11 5.83 24.91
CA GLU A 46 -12.25 6.73 25.06
C GLU A 46 -11.78 8.13 25.49
N LYS A 47 -10.86 8.26 26.45
CA LYS A 47 -10.24 9.56 26.79
C LYS A 47 -9.40 10.13 25.65
N ILE A 48 -8.77 9.29 24.83
CA ILE A 48 -8.09 9.73 23.60
C ILE A 48 -9.14 10.22 22.59
N TYR A 49 -10.26 9.52 22.40
CA TYR A 49 -11.35 9.90 21.50
C TYR A 49 -12.08 11.18 21.97
N GLU A 50 -12.35 11.33 23.26
CA GLU A 50 -12.95 12.54 23.85
C GLU A 50 -12.01 13.75 23.73
N ARG A 51 -10.70 13.57 24.01
CA ARG A 51 -9.71 14.66 23.87
C ARG A 51 -9.35 14.97 22.43
N THR A 52 -9.51 14.03 21.50
CA THR A 52 -9.31 14.25 20.05
C THR A 52 -10.57 14.76 19.36
N GLY A 53 -11.77 14.52 19.91
CA GLY A 53 -13.03 15.11 19.46
C GLY A 53 -13.16 16.60 19.76
N VAL A 54 -12.52 17.08 20.84
CA VAL A 54 -12.41 18.53 21.15
C VAL A 54 -11.26 19.19 20.37
N LEU A 55 -10.31 18.41 19.86
CA LEU A 55 -9.18 18.88 19.06
C LEU A 55 -9.11 18.16 17.71
N THR A 56 -10.06 18.44 16.83
CA THR A 56 -9.80 18.56 15.39
C THR A 56 -10.90 19.41 14.74
N PRO A 57 -10.62 20.17 13.66
CA PRO A 57 -9.44 20.11 12.79
C PRO A 57 -8.62 21.40 12.89
N ALA A 58 -7.64 21.54 12.01
CA ALA A 58 -7.10 22.81 11.58
C ALA A 58 -8.22 23.83 11.19
N LYS A 59 -8.94 24.41 12.15
CA LYS A 59 -10.00 25.41 11.92
C LYS A 59 -9.45 26.72 11.35
N SER A 60 -8.14 26.94 11.38
CA SER A 60 -7.51 28.07 10.70
C SER A 60 -7.20 27.78 9.23
N PHE A 61 -7.07 26.52 8.80
CA PHE A 61 -6.81 26.19 7.41
C PHE A 61 -8.11 25.76 6.69
N ASN A 62 -8.88 26.76 6.32
CA ASN A 62 -10.05 26.57 5.47
C ASN A 62 -9.58 26.47 4.01
N ILE A 63 -9.53 25.24 3.48
CA ILE A 63 -9.19 24.94 2.08
C ILE A 63 -10.09 25.70 1.10
N GLN A 64 -11.39 25.85 1.38
CA GLN A 64 -12.29 26.68 0.56
C GLN A 64 -11.83 28.14 0.56
N ARG A 65 -11.51 28.73 1.71
CA ARG A 65 -11.03 30.13 1.81
C ARG A 65 -9.69 30.37 1.12
N TYR A 66 -8.80 29.36 1.11
CA TYR A 66 -7.54 29.40 0.36
C TYR A 66 -7.79 29.36 -1.15
N ASN A 67 -8.67 28.46 -1.60
CA ASN A 67 -9.04 28.33 -3.01
C ASN A 67 -9.83 29.55 -3.53
N ASP A 68 -10.74 30.11 -2.73
CA ASP A 68 -11.54 31.29 -3.07
C ASP A 68 -10.68 32.54 -3.29
N ARG A 69 -9.61 32.71 -2.48
CA ARG A 69 -8.63 33.79 -2.67
C ARG A 69 -7.93 33.72 -4.02
N PHE A 70 -7.70 32.52 -4.55
CA PHE A 70 -7.10 32.34 -5.87
C PHE A 70 -8.13 32.46 -7.00
N GLN A 71 -9.37 31.98 -6.80
CA GLN A 71 -10.44 32.17 -7.78
C GLN A 71 -10.78 33.66 -7.99
N ALA A 72 -10.76 34.47 -6.93
CA ALA A 72 -10.93 35.91 -7.00
C ALA A 72 -9.81 36.63 -7.78
N ALA A 73 -8.62 36.03 -7.89
CA ALA A 73 -7.52 36.58 -8.69
C ALA A 73 -7.68 36.28 -10.19
N THR A 74 -8.31 35.16 -10.55
CA THR A 74 -8.58 34.76 -11.94
C THR A 74 -9.81 35.41 -12.58
N THR A 75 -10.72 35.98 -11.79
CA THR A 75 -11.93 36.67 -12.29
C THR A 75 -11.73 38.17 -12.55
N SER A 76 -10.55 38.72 -12.24
CA SER A 76 -10.19 40.09 -12.61
C SER A 76 -9.95 40.18 -14.13
N SER A 77 -10.81 40.90 -14.84
CA SER A 77 -10.94 40.98 -16.31
C SER A 77 -9.83 41.75 -17.03
N MET A 78 -8.57 41.54 -16.66
CA MET A 78 -7.42 42.06 -17.38
C MET A 78 -6.48 40.90 -17.67
N PRO A 79 -6.10 40.63 -18.92
CA PRO A 79 -5.14 39.59 -19.22
C PRO A 79 -3.73 40.11 -18.91
N PRO A 80 -3.00 39.60 -17.89
CA PRO A 80 -1.57 39.71 -17.95
C PRO A 80 -1.08 38.60 -18.86
N VAL A 81 -0.42 38.97 -19.95
CA VAL A 81 0.61 38.12 -20.54
C VAL A 81 1.66 37.94 -19.44
N ALA A 82 1.56 36.84 -18.70
CA ALA A 82 2.55 36.44 -17.72
C ALA A 82 3.06 35.03 -18.06
N PRO A 83 4.38 34.82 -18.00
CA PRO A 83 5.01 33.56 -18.34
C PRO A 83 4.52 32.45 -17.39
N PHE A 84 4.62 31.19 -17.83
CA PHE A 84 4.40 30.00 -17.01
C PHE A 84 4.91 30.25 -15.57
N PRO A 85 4.11 29.97 -14.52
CA PRO A 85 4.56 30.13 -13.15
C PRO A 85 5.70 29.13 -12.92
N THR A 86 6.92 29.64 -13.04
CA THR A 86 8.11 28.97 -12.57
C THR A 86 7.99 28.98 -11.06
N THR A 87 8.04 27.80 -10.44
CA THR A 87 8.26 27.63 -9.01
C THR A 87 9.31 28.67 -8.59
N PRO A 88 9.03 29.54 -7.59
CA PRO A 88 10.04 30.52 -7.18
C PRO A 88 11.34 29.77 -6.90
N THR A 89 12.43 30.17 -7.56
CA THR A 89 13.74 29.54 -7.43
C THR A 89 14.13 29.54 -5.96
N ARG A 90 13.91 28.40 -5.30
CA ARG A 90 14.22 28.22 -3.88
C ARG A 90 15.73 28.31 -3.75
N ARG A 91 16.19 29.22 -2.89
CA ARG A 91 17.61 29.51 -2.66
C ARG A 91 18.32 28.20 -2.31
N ARG A 92 19.16 27.74 -3.22
CA ARG A 92 19.92 26.49 -3.15
C ARG A 92 20.94 26.62 -2.01
N GLN A 93 20.68 25.96 -0.89
CA GLN A 93 21.73 25.70 0.10
C GLN A 93 22.31 24.33 -0.21
N GLN A 94 23.59 24.31 -0.58
CA GLN A 94 24.36 23.07 -0.71
C GLN A 94 24.54 22.44 0.67
N PRO A 95 24.55 21.10 0.79
CA PRO A 95 24.77 20.44 2.07
C PRO A 95 26.25 20.51 2.40
N SER A 96 26.64 21.49 3.20
CA SER A 96 27.76 21.33 4.12
C SER A 96 27.18 20.66 5.36
N PHE A 97 27.81 19.57 5.82
CA PHE A 97 27.48 18.91 7.08
C PHE A 97 27.47 19.91 8.24
N GLN A 98 26.31 20.47 8.56
CA GLN A 98 26.01 21.06 9.86
C GLN A 98 24.50 21.20 10.01
N LEU A 99 24.01 20.54 11.05
CA LEU A 99 22.70 20.74 11.65
C LEU A 99 22.37 22.24 11.77
N GLN A 100 21.07 22.57 11.63
CA GLN A 100 20.43 23.88 11.86
C GLN A 100 20.26 24.78 10.61
N GLY A 101 19.15 24.56 9.91
CA GLY A 101 18.43 25.60 9.17
C GLY A 101 16.93 25.50 9.51
N PRO A 102 16.20 26.63 9.61
CA PRO A 102 14.80 26.62 10.00
C PRO A 102 13.97 25.96 8.89
N LEU A 103 13.47 24.76 9.17
CA LEU A 103 12.46 24.10 8.37
C LEU A 103 11.17 24.92 8.49
N THR A 104 10.78 25.64 7.44
CA THR A 104 9.45 26.28 7.33
C THR A 104 8.35 25.26 7.06
N ASN A 105 8.52 24.01 7.48
CA ASN A 105 7.50 22.98 7.34
C ASN A 105 6.49 23.20 8.46
N ASP A 106 5.24 23.44 8.10
CA ASP A 106 4.12 23.50 9.02
C ASP A 106 4.08 22.16 9.79
N GLU A 107 4.62 22.15 11.01
CA GLU A 107 4.85 20.95 11.83
C GLU A 107 3.54 20.17 12.12
N ASN A 108 2.40 20.81 11.82
CA ASN A 108 1.06 20.28 11.99
C ASN A 108 0.51 19.52 10.77
N GLY A 109 1.18 19.56 9.61
CA GLY A 109 0.63 19.02 8.36
C GLY A 109 0.65 17.49 8.24
N GLY A 110 1.51 16.80 9.01
CA GLY A 110 1.69 15.35 8.93
C GLY A 110 2.34 14.85 7.62
N ILE A 111 2.63 15.75 6.68
CA ILE A 111 3.24 15.48 5.38
C ILE A 111 4.39 16.44 5.14
N TYR A 112 5.46 15.95 4.52
CA TYR A 112 6.62 16.75 4.15
C TYR A 112 7.23 16.24 2.84
N GLU A 113 8.04 17.08 2.21
CA GLU A 113 8.76 16.73 0.98
C GLU A 113 10.20 16.30 1.31
N ILE A 114 10.68 15.27 0.63
CA ILE A 114 12.09 14.88 0.58
C ILE A 114 12.57 15.07 -0.86
N GLN A 115 13.76 15.65 -1.01
CA GLN A 115 14.44 15.67 -2.30
C GLN A 115 15.18 14.34 -2.48
N ASP A 116 14.89 13.63 -3.55
CA ASP A 116 15.61 12.42 -3.91
C ASP A 116 16.95 12.73 -4.60
N ASP A 117 17.81 11.72 -4.71
CA ASP A 117 19.15 11.86 -5.32
C ASP A 117 19.09 12.20 -6.82
N SER A 118 17.95 11.94 -7.47
CA SER A 118 17.70 12.35 -8.85
C SER A 118 17.22 13.80 -8.98
N GLY A 119 17.13 14.53 -7.87
CA GLY A 119 16.66 15.92 -7.82
C GLY A 119 15.14 16.08 -7.86
N GLY A 120 14.39 14.98 -7.90
CA GLY A 120 12.95 14.93 -7.77
C GLY A 120 12.48 15.17 -6.34
N THR A 121 11.22 15.55 -6.18
CA THR A 121 10.58 15.75 -4.88
C THR A 121 9.60 14.60 -4.62
N ALA A 122 9.80 13.88 -3.52
CA ALA A 122 8.93 12.81 -3.05
C ALA A 122 8.17 13.25 -1.80
N LEU A 123 6.86 13.02 -1.79
CA LEU A 123 6.01 13.31 -0.62
C LEU A 123 6.06 12.15 0.38
N ARG A 124 6.11 12.49 1.67
CA ARG A 124 6.20 11.53 2.77
C ARG A 124 5.19 11.88 3.86
N ALA A 125 4.53 10.85 4.40
CA ALA A 125 3.60 10.99 5.53
C ALA A 125 4.10 10.19 6.73
N PHE A 126 3.95 10.75 7.92
CA PHE A 126 4.38 10.08 9.16
C PHE A 126 3.49 8.90 9.51
N VAL A 127 4.12 7.77 9.84
CA VAL A 127 3.41 6.55 10.27
C VAL A 127 3.11 6.56 11.76
N ASN A 128 3.98 7.12 12.60
CA ASN A 128 3.70 7.19 14.04
C ASN A 128 3.20 8.56 14.47
N ALA A 129 2.32 8.56 15.48
CA ALA A 129 1.83 9.75 16.14
C ALA A 129 3.01 10.61 16.58
N SER A 130 2.85 11.94 16.45
CA SER A 130 3.88 12.87 16.90
C SER A 130 4.29 12.52 18.33
N PRO A 131 5.61 12.45 18.66
CA PRO A 131 6.03 12.37 20.05
C PRO A 131 5.31 13.50 20.76
N LYS A 132 4.46 13.16 21.75
CA LYS A 132 3.79 14.19 22.53
C LYS A 132 4.90 15.09 23.03
N SER A 133 4.96 16.34 22.54
CA SER A 133 5.79 17.34 23.20
C SER A 133 5.37 17.27 24.64
N ASN A 134 6.27 16.87 25.52
CA ASN A 134 6.02 16.84 26.96
C ASN A 134 5.89 18.30 27.41
N ARG A 135 4.82 18.99 26.98
CA ARG A 135 4.35 20.20 27.63
C ARG A 135 3.79 19.69 28.93
N GLY A 136 4.66 19.69 29.92
CA GLY A 136 4.35 19.21 31.26
C GLY A 136 3.03 19.79 31.70
N ASP A 137 2.14 18.91 32.13
CA ASP A 137 1.09 19.18 33.12
C ASP A 137 1.78 19.49 34.47
N SER A 138 2.77 20.39 34.48
CA SER A 138 3.28 21.01 35.68
C SER A 138 2.30 22.12 36.03
N ASP A 139 1.23 21.68 36.68
CA ASP A 139 0.48 22.48 37.63
C ASP A 139 1.49 23.18 38.57
N MET A 140 1.25 24.47 38.82
CA MET A 140 1.99 25.42 39.68
C MET A 140 2.97 26.40 39.00
N GLY A 141 2.49 27.64 38.87
CA GLY A 141 3.24 28.79 39.37
C GLY A 141 4.09 29.57 38.38
N PHE A 142 3.56 30.72 37.98
CA PHE A 142 4.27 31.95 37.61
C PHE A 142 5.15 31.96 36.35
N SER A 143 4.66 32.73 35.37
CA SER A 143 5.32 33.12 34.12
C SER A 143 6.79 33.52 34.28
N GLN A 144 7.65 32.84 33.53
CA GLN A 144 8.82 33.48 32.93
C GLN A 144 8.74 33.24 31.42
N ILE A 145 8.55 34.32 30.67
CA ILE A 145 8.57 34.33 29.20
C ILE A 145 10.03 34.11 28.80
N VAL A 146 10.44 32.84 28.73
CA VAL A 146 11.66 32.43 28.06
C VAL A 146 11.23 32.07 26.65
N ASP A 147 11.84 32.71 25.66
CA ASP A 147 11.61 32.42 24.24
C ASP A 147 11.60 30.91 24.02
N PRO A 148 10.57 30.34 23.37
CA PRO A 148 10.54 28.91 23.12
C PRO A 148 11.73 28.59 22.23
N GLU A 149 12.71 27.88 22.80
CA GLU A 149 13.76 27.22 22.04
C GLU A 149 13.10 26.50 20.86
N PRO A 150 13.65 26.62 19.63
CA PRO A 150 13.03 26.02 18.45
C PRO A 150 12.77 24.55 18.75
N THR A 151 11.48 24.20 18.81
CA THR A 151 11.00 22.85 19.09
C THR A 151 11.84 21.91 18.24
N SER A 152 12.60 21.03 18.89
CA SER A 152 13.46 20.05 18.20
C SER A 152 12.66 19.44 17.06
N ALA A 153 13.14 19.64 15.82
CA ALA A 153 12.50 19.12 14.62
C ALA A 153 12.09 17.67 14.84
N ARG A 154 10.84 17.34 14.52
CA ARG A 154 10.25 16.02 14.73
C ARG A 154 11.23 14.94 14.29
N MET A 155 11.62 14.05 15.21
CA MET A 155 12.43 12.89 14.84
C MET A 155 11.64 12.11 13.79
N ARG A 156 12.22 11.98 12.60
CA ARG A 156 11.66 11.17 11.51
C ARG A 156 11.37 9.79 12.09
N THR A 157 10.12 9.34 11.94
CA THR A 157 9.80 7.97 12.34
C THR A 157 10.60 7.05 11.43
N GLN A 158 11.10 5.93 11.97
CA GLN A 158 12.08 5.10 11.26
C GLN A 158 11.60 4.60 9.89
N VAL A 159 10.29 4.63 9.62
CA VAL A 159 9.69 4.33 8.32
C VAL A 159 8.46 5.23 8.08
N ASP A 160 8.50 6.05 7.04
CA ASP A 160 7.39 6.93 6.63
C ASP A 160 6.67 6.41 5.37
N LEU A 161 5.40 6.76 5.17
CA LEU A 161 4.66 6.36 3.97
C LEU A 161 5.10 7.18 2.76
N VAL A 162 5.39 6.51 1.64
CA VAL A 162 5.71 7.17 0.36
C VAL A 162 4.43 7.59 -0.36
N LEU A 163 4.09 8.87 -0.28
CA LEU A 163 2.89 9.40 -0.95
C LEU A 163 3.16 9.66 -2.44
N PRO A 164 2.12 9.59 -3.29
CA PRO A 164 2.23 10.02 -4.68
C PRO A 164 2.35 11.55 -4.76
N THR A 165 2.63 12.06 -5.95
CA THR A 165 2.71 13.50 -6.21
C THR A 165 1.41 14.23 -5.81
N ALA A 166 1.50 15.51 -5.46
CA ALA A 166 0.34 16.31 -5.04
C ALA A 166 -0.79 16.33 -6.10
N ALA A 167 -0.42 16.19 -7.38
CA ALA A 167 -1.36 16.07 -8.50
C ALA A 167 -2.31 14.87 -8.35
N ALA A 168 -1.88 13.77 -7.74
CA ALA A 168 -2.71 12.58 -7.51
C ALA A 168 -3.93 12.86 -6.62
N PHE A 169 -3.89 13.90 -5.79
CA PHE A 169 -4.96 14.27 -4.86
C PHE A 169 -5.89 15.37 -5.40
N SER A 170 -5.55 15.97 -6.54
CA SER A 170 -6.36 17.02 -7.17
C SER A 170 -7.32 16.39 -8.19
N GLU A 171 -8.49 16.99 -8.42
CA GLU A 171 -9.39 16.55 -9.49
C GLU A 171 -8.75 16.75 -10.88
N PRO A 172 -9.03 15.88 -11.88
CA PRO A 172 -8.55 16.09 -13.24
C PRO A 172 -9.04 17.43 -13.80
N GLY A 173 -8.13 18.33 -14.17
CA GLY A 173 -8.46 19.68 -14.65
C GLY A 173 -8.89 20.66 -13.56
N GLY A 174 -8.92 20.23 -12.30
CA GLY A 174 -9.13 21.10 -11.15
C GLY A 174 -7.91 21.94 -10.80
N LEU A 175 -8.07 22.84 -9.83
CA LEU A 175 -6.95 23.59 -9.27
C LEU A 175 -5.96 22.60 -8.64
N GLN A 176 -4.73 22.60 -9.13
CA GLN A 176 -3.66 21.78 -8.56
C GLN A 176 -3.38 22.26 -7.14
N LEU A 177 -3.56 21.36 -6.17
CA LEU A 177 -3.16 21.64 -4.80
C LEU A 177 -1.63 21.74 -4.75
N PHE A 178 -1.13 22.86 -4.21
CA PHE A 178 0.30 23.02 -3.95
C PHE A 178 0.81 22.08 -2.87
N TRP A 179 -0.09 21.61 -2.00
CA TRP A 179 0.20 20.69 -0.92
C TRP A 179 -0.78 19.51 -0.94
N PRO A 180 -0.32 18.29 -0.64
CA PRO A 180 -1.22 17.16 -0.45
C PRO A 180 -2.21 17.44 0.70
N PRO A 181 -3.34 16.69 0.76
CA PRO A 181 -4.35 16.87 1.80
C PRO A 181 -3.73 16.80 3.20
N VAL A 182 -4.16 17.68 4.11
CA VAL A 182 -3.68 17.66 5.50
C VAL A 182 -4.19 16.37 6.16
N LEU A 183 -3.30 15.42 6.39
CA LEU A 183 -3.64 14.10 6.95
C LEU A 183 -3.68 14.07 8.49
N GLY A 184 -3.56 15.24 9.13
CA GLY A 184 -3.59 15.39 10.57
C GLY A 184 -2.29 14.93 11.26
N GLN A 185 -2.26 15.04 12.59
CA GLN A 185 -1.12 14.67 13.43
C GLN A 185 -1.11 13.16 13.83
N GLN A 186 -2.12 12.40 13.41
CA GLN A 186 -2.28 11.00 13.78
C GLN A 186 -1.47 10.06 12.87
N CYS A 187 -1.30 8.82 13.30
CA CYS A 187 -0.71 7.75 12.48
C CYS A 187 -1.54 7.58 11.20
N ILE A 188 -0.90 7.71 10.04
CA ILE A 188 -1.57 7.57 8.75
C ILE A 188 -1.42 6.13 8.27
N THR A 189 -2.52 5.55 7.78
CA THR A 189 -2.54 4.23 7.15
C THR A 189 -2.91 4.34 5.67
N TRP A 190 -2.50 3.37 4.86
CA TRP A 190 -2.82 3.36 3.43
C TRP A 190 -4.32 3.41 3.14
N ASN A 191 -5.13 2.74 3.96
CA ASN A 191 -6.59 2.77 3.86
C ASN A 191 -7.19 4.18 4.01
N GLN A 192 -6.50 5.08 4.71
CA GLN A 192 -6.91 6.49 4.81
C GLN A 192 -6.41 7.33 3.62
N VAL A 193 -5.30 6.93 2.99
CA VAL A 193 -4.72 7.63 1.83
C VAL A 193 -5.50 7.31 0.55
N TYR A 194 -5.90 6.05 0.33
CA TYR A 194 -6.54 5.63 -0.91
C TYR A 194 -7.80 6.43 -1.29
N PRO A 195 -8.75 6.74 -0.37
CA PRO A 195 -9.94 7.52 -0.69
C PRO A 195 -9.67 8.97 -1.10
N LEU A 196 -8.49 9.50 -0.79
CA LEU A 196 -8.10 10.87 -1.09
C LEU A 196 -7.50 11.00 -2.49
N ILE A 197 -7.12 9.90 -3.12
CA ILE A 197 -6.54 9.89 -4.46
C ILE A 197 -7.66 10.09 -5.49
N ARG A 198 -7.55 11.18 -6.25
CA ARG A 198 -8.49 11.58 -7.31
C ARG A 198 -7.97 11.25 -8.71
N GLN A 199 -6.65 11.15 -8.88
CA GLN A 199 -6.00 10.85 -10.15
C GLN A 199 -5.07 9.64 -10.02
N PRO A 200 -5.60 8.41 -10.15
CA PRO A 200 -4.87 7.16 -10.00
C PRO A 200 -3.72 6.96 -11.00
N CYS A 201 -3.77 7.63 -12.16
CA CYS A 201 -2.73 7.53 -13.19
C CYS A 201 -1.35 7.96 -12.70
N PHE A 202 -1.26 8.86 -11.70
CA PHE A 202 0.00 9.29 -11.11
C PHE A 202 0.62 8.27 -10.14
N LEU A 203 -0.15 7.25 -9.73
CA LEU A 203 0.32 6.29 -8.74
C LEU A 203 1.42 5.39 -9.27
N TRP A 204 1.39 5.04 -10.57
CA TRP A 204 2.40 4.17 -11.14
C TRP A 204 3.81 4.74 -11.02
N GLU A 205 3.99 6.03 -11.29
CA GLU A 205 5.30 6.67 -11.21
C GLU A 205 5.88 6.61 -9.79
N SER A 206 5.00 6.72 -8.78
CA SER A 206 5.39 6.77 -7.36
C SER A 206 5.54 5.38 -6.75
N TRP A 207 4.68 4.44 -7.12
CA TRP A 207 4.51 3.16 -6.43
C TRP A 207 4.88 1.93 -7.25
N ARG A 208 5.31 2.08 -8.51
CA ARG A 208 5.85 0.95 -9.27
C ARG A 208 7.05 0.33 -8.53
N PRO A 209 7.27 -0.99 -8.67
CA PRO A 209 8.48 -1.65 -8.20
C PRO A 209 9.74 -0.91 -8.68
N SER A 210 10.70 -0.63 -7.79
CA SER A 210 11.90 0.13 -8.16
C SER A 210 12.91 -0.70 -8.94
N LYS A 211 13.03 -2.00 -8.63
CA LYS A 211 13.97 -2.91 -9.28
C LYS A 211 13.38 -3.58 -10.51
N THR A 212 14.26 -4.01 -11.40
CA THR A 212 13.87 -4.91 -12.51
C THR A 212 13.63 -6.32 -12.00
N MET A 213 12.87 -7.13 -12.74
CA MET A 213 12.52 -8.50 -12.32
C MET A 213 13.73 -9.38 -12.00
N ASN A 214 14.86 -9.18 -12.69
CA ASN A 214 16.07 -9.97 -12.48
C ASN A 214 16.87 -9.56 -11.24
N GLN A 215 16.59 -8.38 -10.69
CA GLN A 215 17.26 -7.86 -9.49
C GLN A 215 16.52 -8.23 -8.21
N TYR A 216 15.28 -8.71 -8.33
CA TYR A 216 14.52 -9.17 -7.18
C TYR A 216 14.79 -10.63 -6.87
N THR A 217 14.85 -10.94 -5.58
CA THR A 217 14.64 -12.28 -5.05
C THR A 217 13.13 -12.59 -4.93
N LEU A 218 12.80 -13.86 -4.80
CA LEU A 218 11.41 -14.29 -4.68
C LEU A 218 10.74 -13.73 -3.41
N ASP A 219 11.49 -13.64 -2.30
CA ASP A 219 11.03 -13.03 -1.05
C ASP A 219 10.75 -11.54 -1.20
N GLU A 220 11.61 -10.80 -1.89
CA GLU A 220 11.39 -9.36 -2.14
C GLU A 220 10.17 -9.11 -3.02
N ILE A 221 9.93 -9.95 -4.04
CA ILE A 221 8.70 -9.86 -4.87
C ILE A 221 7.48 -10.05 -4.00
N TRP A 222 7.49 -11.07 -3.14
CA TRP A 222 6.38 -11.36 -2.24
C TRP A 222 6.17 -10.25 -1.21
N ALA A 223 7.25 -9.74 -0.61
CA ALA A 223 7.20 -8.62 0.33
C ALA A 223 6.66 -7.34 -0.33
N CYS A 224 7.13 -7.00 -1.53
CA CYS A 224 6.62 -5.88 -2.32
C CYS A 224 5.12 -6.01 -2.61
N TRP A 225 4.64 -7.23 -2.86
CA TRP A 225 3.22 -7.51 -3.10
C TRP A 225 2.35 -7.41 -1.84
N SER A 226 2.82 -7.96 -0.71
CA SER A 226 2.02 -8.19 0.50
C SER A 226 2.20 -7.15 1.61
N ILE A 227 3.41 -6.60 1.77
CA ILE A 227 3.79 -5.68 2.84
C ILE A 227 4.07 -4.28 2.29
N GLY A 228 4.59 -4.21 1.06
CA GLY A 228 5.05 -2.98 0.42
C GLY A 228 6.55 -3.00 0.18
N GLU A 229 7.02 -2.04 -0.61
CA GLU A 229 8.44 -1.93 -0.96
C GLU A 229 9.14 -0.89 -0.07
N PRO A 230 10.16 -1.27 0.71
CA PRO A 230 10.95 -0.30 1.46
C PRO A 230 11.75 0.61 0.51
N VAL A 231 11.81 1.89 0.85
CA VAL A 231 12.59 2.89 0.12
C VAL A 231 13.78 3.28 0.98
N TYR A 232 14.99 3.07 0.45
CA TYR A 232 16.24 3.38 1.10
C TYR A 232 16.82 4.66 0.54
N ASP A 233 17.47 5.44 1.40
CA ASP A 233 18.36 6.52 0.97
C ASP A 233 19.61 5.91 0.33
N SER A 234 20.00 6.37 -0.86
CA SER A 234 21.12 5.77 -1.59
C SER A 234 22.47 6.00 -0.92
N VAL A 235 22.59 7.07 -0.12
CA VAL A 235 23.85 7.45 0.52
C VAL A 235 24.02 6.77 1.88
N SER A 236 22.98 6.77 2.70
CA SER A 236 23.05 6.25 4.07
C SER A 236 22.62 4.79 4.22
N GLU A 237 22.01 4.20 3.18
CA GLU A 237 21.36 2.87 3.22
C GLU A 237 20.27 2.75 4.32
N ILE A 238 19.85 3.88 4.90
CA ILE A 238 18.80 3.91 5.91
C ILE A 238 17.45 3.89 5.21
N GLN A 239 16.52 3.08 5.74
CA GLN A 239 15.14 3.09 5.27
C GLN A 239 14.50 4.45 5.54
N THR A 240 14.06 5.14 4.49
CA THR A 240 13.39 6.45 4.58
C THR A 240 11.89 6.37 4.36
N GLY A 241 11.39 5.21 3.93
CA GLY A 241 9.96 5.01 3.82
C GLY A 241 9.56 3.64 3.31
N ILE A 242 8.26 3.49 3.08
CA ILE A 242 7.64 2.30 2.52
C ILE A 242 6.58 2.71 1.51
N LYS A 243 6.57 2.06 0.34
CA LYS A 243 5.49 2.13 -0.65
C LYS A 243 4.36 1.19 -0.24
N PRO A 244 3.11 1.40 -0.69
CA PRO A 244 2.00 0.54 -0.28
C PRO A 244 2.15 -0.91 -0.77
N PRO A 245 1.53 -1.88 -0.08
CA PRO A 245 1.36 -3.23 -0.60
C PRO A 245 0.65 -3.20 -1.95
N LEU A 246 1.29 -3.73 -2.99
CA LEU A 246 0.74 -3.68 -4.34
C LEU A 246 -0.58 -4.45 -4.48
N ARG A 247 -0.77 -5.50 -3.67
CA ARG A 247 -2.03 -6.24 -3.59
C ARG A 247 -3.18 -5.33 -3.17
N GLU A 248 -2.96 -4.49 -2.17
CA GLU A 248 -3.99 -3.57 -1.66
C GLU A 248 -4.31 -2.48 -2.67
N VAL A 249 -3.29 -1.91 -3.31
CA VAL A 249 -3.45 -0.92 -4.38
C VAL A 249 -4.29 -1.50 -5.51
N GLU A 250 -3.93 -2.69 -6.01
CA GLU A 250 -4.68 -3.35 -7.09
C GLU A 250 -6.11 -3.64 -6.67
N ARG A 251 -6.33 -4.19 -5.47
CA ARG A 251 -7.68 -4.47 -4.95
C ARG A 251 -8.52 -3.19 -4.85
N TYR A 252 -8.01 -2.17 -4.18
CA TYR A 252 -8.76 -0.94 -3.94
C TYR A 252 -9.14 -0.23 -5.25
N PHE A 253 -8.16 0.01 -6.12
CA PHE A 253 -8.40 0.79 -7.33
C PHE A 253 -9.07 -0.01 -8.46
N THR A 254 -8.96 -1.35 -8.47
CA THR A 254 -9.72 -2.17 -9.42
C THR A 254 -11.19 -2.30 -8.99
N THR A 255 -11.46 -2.46 -7.69
CA THR A 255 -12.83 -2.57 -7.18
C THR A 255 -13.57 -1.23 -7.25
N ASN A 256 -12.93 -0.12 -6.90
CA ASN A 256 -13.63 1.17 -6.73
C ASN A 256 -13.73 2.02 -8.01
N LEU A 257 -12.84 1.86 -8.99
CA LEU A 257 -12.83 2.70 -10.21
C LEU A 257 -13.30 1.96 -11.48
N GLY A 258 -13.60 0.67 -11.38
CA GLY A 258 -14.02 -0.14 -12.51
C GLY A 258 -12.91 -0.48 -13.51
N MET A 259 -13.25 -1.35 -14.48
CA MET A 259 -12.31 -1.78 -15.51
C MET A 259 -11.98 -0.64 -16.48
N GLY A 260 -10.73 -0.18 -16.49
CA GLY A 260 -10.21 0.78 -17.48
C GLY A 260 -9.75 2.13 -16.92
N GLN A 261 -10.15 2.50 -15.71
CA GLN A 261 -9.68 3.70 -14.99
C GLN A 261 -8.73 3.36 -13.83
N GLY A 262 -8.15 2.16 -13.87
CA GLY A 262 -7.22 1.71 -12.82
C GLY A 262 -6.01 2.62 -12.71
N TRP A 263 -5.30 2.50 -11.59
CA TRP A 263 -4.03 3.19 -11.31
C TRP A 263 -2.88 2.87 -12.31
N ARG A 264 -3.16 1.98 -13.25
CA ARG A 264 -2.33 1.54 -14.38
C ARG A 264 -2.84 2.07 -15.73
N SER A 265 -3.72 3.06 -15.72
CA SER A 265 -4.21 3.71 -16.94
C SER A 265 -3.11 4.58 -17.57
N GLY A 266 -2.98 4.54 -18.89
CA GLY A 266 -1.98 5.34 -19.61
C GLY A 266 -0.55 4.82 -19.56
N LEU A 267 -0.30 3.63 -19.01
CA LEU A 267 1.03 3.04 -18.97
C LEU A 267 1.60 2.78 -20.36
N SER A 268 2.92 2.95 -20.50
CA SER A 268 3.65 2.51 -21.67
C SER A 268 3.52 0.99 -21.86
N GLU A 269 3.61 0.51 -23.11
CA GLU A 269 3.54 -0.94 -23.38
C GLU A 269 4.63 -1.72 -22.62
N LYS A 270 5.79 -1.09 -22.39
CA LYS A 270 6.89 -1.67 -21.62
C LYS A 270 6.49 -1.85 -20.15
N ASP A 271 5.90 -0.83 -19.53
CA ASP A 271 5.47 -0.87 -18.13
C ASP A 271 4.31 -1.85 -17.94
N GLN A 272 3.37 -1.90 -18.89
CA GLN A 272 2.30 -2.90 -18.88
C GLN A 272 2.85 -4.32 -18.93
N LYS A 273 3.81 -4.60 -19.83
CA LYS A 273 4.47 -5.91 -19.93
C LYS A 273 5.28 -6.24 -18.68
N PHE A 274 5.97 -5.27 -18.10
CA PHE A 274 6.68 -5.43 -16.84
C PHE A 274 5.71 -5.82 -15.72
N TRP A 275 4.63 -5.06 -15.54
CA TRP A 275 3.60 -5.35 -14.54
C TRP A 275 2.98 -6.73 -14.71
N GLN A 276 2.60 -7.08 -15.95
CA GLN A 276 2.03 -8.37 -16.26
C GLN A 276 2.97 -9.50 -15.84
N ARG A 277 4.28 -9.37 -16.08
CA ARG A 277 5.27 -10.36 -15.63
C ARG A 277 5.44 -10.36 -14.13
N PHE A 278 5.53 -9.17 -13.52
CA PHE A 278 5.73 -8.99 -12.08
C PHE A 278 4.64 -9.73 -11.27
N ARG A 279 3.37 -9.49 -11.62
CA ARG A 279 2.23 -10.04 -10.89
C ARG A 279 2.01 -11.54 -11.08
N GLU A 280 2.59 -12.19 -12.11
CA GLU A 280 2.36 -13.63 -12.35
C GLU A 280 2.74 -14.47 -11.13
N ILE A 281 3.86 -14.16 -10.48
CA ILE A 281 4.36 -14.92 -9.33
C ILE A 281 3.46 -14.69 -8.09
N PRO A 282 3.23 -13.45 -7.61
CA PRO A 282 2.39 -13.25 -6.44
C PRO A 282 0.93 -13.69 -6.64
N GLU A 283 0.33 -13.42 -7.80
CA GLU A 283 -1.04 -13.87 -8.08
C GLU A 283 -1.14 -15.40 -8.17
N TYR A 284 -0.07 -16.09 -8.57
CA TYR A 284 -0.02 -17.55 -8.52
C TYR A 284 0.03 -18.06 -7.08
N ILE A 285 0.88 -17.45 -6.25
CA ILE A 285 0.98 -17.80 -4.82
C ILE A 285 -0.38 -17.65 -4.15
N ASP A 286 -1.06 -16.51 -4.33
CA ASP A 286 -2.39 -16.27 -3.78
C ASP A 286 -3.40 -17.32 -4.26
N ARG A 287 -3.49 -17.57 -5.56
CA ARG A 287 -4.43 -18.55 -6.11
C ARG A 287 -4.15 -19.97 -5.62
N CYS A 288 -2.89 -20.37 -5.52
CA CYS A 288 -2.53 -21.69 -5.03
C CYS A 288 -2.78 -21.85 -3.53
N ALA A 289 -2.49 -20.82 -2.74
CA ALA A 289 -2.81 -20.77 -1.32
C ALA A 289 -4.31 -20.94 -1.11
N ASP A 290 -5.13 -20.18 -1.83
CA ASP A 290 -6.59 -20.26 -1.76
C ASP A 290 -7.13 -21.63 -2.21
N THR A 291 -6.63 -22.16 -3.34
CA THR A 291 -7.12 -23.44 -3.90
C THR A 291 -6.74 -24.64 -3.03
N ARG A 292 -5.56 -24.61 -2.41
CA ARG A 292 -5.04 -25.72 -1.60
C ARG A 292 -5.33 -25.55 -0.11
N ASN A 293 -5.93 -24.43 0.30
CA ASN A 293 -6.05 -24.01 1.70
C ASN A 293 -4.70 -24.08 2.44
N ALA A 294 -3.62 -23.64 1.77
CA ALA A 294 -2.25 -23.66 2.30
C ALA A 294 -1.76 -22.25 2.63
N SER A 295 -0.71 -22.13 3.44
CA SER A 295 -0.10 -20.82 3.70
C SER A 295 0.59 -20.32 2.42
N PRO A 296 0.49 -19.02 2.07
CA PRO A 296 1.25 -18.45 0.97
C PRO A 296 2.77 -18.67 1.08
N LEU A 297 3.28 -18.78 2.31
CA LEU A 297 4.69 -19.06 2.57
C LEU A 297 5.08 -20.49 2.19
N ASP A 298 4.16 -21.45 2.29
CA ASP A 298 4.42 -22.83 1.87
C ASP A 298 4.57 -22.90 0.35
N ILE A 299 3.67 -22.21 -0.38
CA ILE A 299 3.73 -22.10 -1.85
C ILE A 299 4.99 -21.34 -2.29
N LEU A 300 5.37 -20.29 -1.56
CA LEU A 300 6.63 -19.57 -1.79
C LEU A 300 7.83 -20.50 -1.67
N GLN A 301 7.86 -21.35 -0.64
CA GLN A 301 8.92 -22.33 -0.44
C GLN A 301 8.94 -23.40 -1.54
N GLU A 302 7.78 -23.88 -1.99
CA GLU A 302 7.70 -24.78 -3.16
C GLU A 302 8.35 -24.16 -4.40
N LEU A 303 8.09 -22.88 -4.67
CA LEU A 303 8.68 -22.17 -5.80
C LEU A 303 10.20 -22.01 -5.65
N LYS A 304 10.72 -21.78 -4.44
CA LYS A 304 12.17 -21.77 -4.17
C LYS A 304 12.78 -23.13 -4.47
N ASN A 305 12.18 -24.21 -3.96
CA ASN A 305 12.65 -25.57 -4.18
C ASN A 305 12.65 -25.92 -5.69
N ALA A 306 11.66 -25.43 -6.45
CA ALA A 306 11.63 -25.60 -7.91
C ALA A 306 12.76 -24.84 -8.63
N GLN A 307 13.13 -23.64 -8.17
CA GLN A 307 14.28 -22.90 -8.69
C GLN A 307 15.61 -23.58 -8.39
N GLU A 308 15.74 -24.21 -7.23
CA GLU A 308 16.95 -24.96 -6.86
C GLU A 308 17.09 -26.27 -7.67
N SER A 309 15.96 -26.90 -8.00
CA SER A 309 15.92 -28.18 -8.71
C SER A 309 16.17 -28.05 -10.22
N ASP A 310 15.73 -26.95 -10.84
CA ASP A 310 15.86 -26.72 -12.29
C ASP A 310 16.70 -25.47 -12.58
N SER A 311 17.91 -25.69 -13.12
CA SER A 311 18.82 -24.61 -13.50
C SER A 311 18.24 -23.67 -14.56
N LYS A 312 17.23 -24.10 -15.33
CA LYS A 312 16.53 -23.25 -16.31
C LYS A 312 15.57 -22.27 -15.66
N LEU A 313 15.19 -22.49 -14.40
CA LEU A 313 14.31 -21.61 -13.62
C LEU A 313 15.09 -20.60 -12.77
N GLN A 314 16.40 -20.49 -12.98
CA GLN A 314 17.22 -19.51 -12.29
C GLN A 314 16.77 -18.08 -12.66
N GLY A 315 16.44 -17.31 -11.62
CA GLY A 315 15.97 -15.94 -11.71
C GLY A 315 14.44 -15.81 -11.81
N CYS A 316 13.93 -14.70 -11.28
CA CYS A 316 12.48 -14.45 -11.17
C CYS A 316 11.79 -14.26 -12.53
N ALA A 317 12.51 -13.81 -13.57
CA ALA A 317 11.93 -13.70 -14.91
C ALA A 317 11.65 -15.07 -15.56
N ALA A 318 12.56 -16.03 -15.39
CA ALA A 318 12.38 -17.40 -15.87
C ALA A 318 11.24 -18.09 -15.10
N LEU A 319 11.26 -17.94 -13.77
CA LEU A 319 10.20 -18.45 -12.90
C LEU A 319 8.82 -17.88 -13.24
N GLY A 320 8.71 -16.57 -13.50
CA GLY A 320 7.45 -15.96 -13.91
C GLY A 320 6.90 -16.53 -15.24
N THR A 321 7.80 -16.88 -16.17
CA THR A 321 7.42 -17.54 -17.43
C THR A 321 6.94 -18.98 -17.18
N TYR A 322 7.63 -19.71 -16.30
CA TYR A 322 7.24 -21.06 -15.89
C TYR A 322 5.86 -21.07 -15.21
N VAL A 323 5.63 -20.18 -14.25
CA VAL A 323 4.35 -20.02 -13.56
C VAL A 323 3.22 -19.67 -14.52
N LYS A 324 3.48 -18.78 -15.48
CA LYS A 324 2.53 -18.46 -16.54
C LYS A 324 2.16 -19.70 -17.37
N ASN A 325 3.15 -20.48 -17.79
CA ASN A 325 2.92 -21.71 -18.55
C ASN A 325 2.13 -22.75 -17.74
N LEU A 326 2.39 -22.89 -16.44
CA LEU A 326 1.60 -23.76 -15.55
C LEU A 326 0.13 -23.32 -15.50
N ARG A 327 -0.13 -22.01 -15.38
CA ARG A 327 -1.51 -21.49 -15.41
C ARG A 327 -2.20 -21.83 -16.73
N GLU A 328 -1.55 -21.56 -17.85
CA GLU A 328 -2.11 -21.82 -19.17
C GLU A 328 -2.39 -23.31 -19.38
N LYS A 329 -1.49 -24.19 -18.94
CA LYS A 329 -1.68 -25.64 -18.98
C LYS A 329 -2.88 -26.08 -18.14
N ASN A 330 -2.99 -25.61 -16.90
CA ASN A 330 -4.12 -25.94 -16.02
C ASN A 330 -5.46 -25.45 -16.61
N THR A 331 -5.49 -24.26 -17.22
CA THR A 331 -6.72 -23.78 -17.89
C THR A 331 -7.11 -24.62 -19.10
N GLN A 332 -6.15 -25.12 -19.87
CA GLN A 332 -6.43 -26.01 -21.01
C GLN A 332 -6.91 -27.39 -20.57
N GLU A 333 -6.36 -27.94 -19.49
CA GLU A 333 -6.80 -29.22 -18.93
C GLU A 333 -8.24 -29.13 -18.41
N ASN A 334 -8.58 -28.07 -17.68
CA ASN A 334 -9.96 -27.84 -17.21
C ASN A 334 -10.97 -27.73 -18.38
N LEU A 335 -10.60 -27.07 -19.49
CA LEU A 335 -11.46 -26.98 -20.67
C LEU A 335 -11.68 -28.33 -21.37
N LYS A 336 -10.67 -29.20 -21.37
CA LYS A 336 -10.78 -30.55 -21.95
C LYS A 336 -11.71 -31.45 -21.15
N ILE A 337 -11.66 -31.39 -19.82
CA ILE A 337 -12.53 -32.17 -18.93
C ILE A 337 -13.99 -31.79 -19.17
N SER A 338 -14.31 -30.48 -19.21
CA SER A 338 -15.68 -30.02 -19.48
C SER A 338 -16.21 -30.35 -20.88
N THR A 339 -15.35 -30.65 -21.85
CA THR A 339 -15.78 -31.05 -23.21
C THR A 339 -16.04 -32.56 -23.32
N THR A 340 -15.48 -33.36 -22.41
CA THR A 340 -15.56 -34.83 -22.49
C THR A 340 -16.77 -35.39 -21.73
N GLU A 341 -17.35 -34.63 -20.79
CA GLU A 341 -18.51 -35.07 -19.99
C GLU A 341 -19.89 -34.86 -20.64
N VAL A 342 -19.98 -34.33 -21.86
CA VAL A 342 -21.26 -34.20 -22.61
C VAL A 342 -21.42 -35.24 -23.73
N ALA A 343 -20.42 -36.11 -23.94
CA ALA A 343 -20.50 -37.21 -24.91
C ALA A 343 -20.97 -38.50 -24.23
N GLY A 344 -22.23 -38.52 -23.81
CA GLY A 344 -22.84 -39.67 -23.12
C GLY A 344 -24.33 -39.84 -23.42
N ASP A 345 -24.69 -40.03 -24.70
CA ASP A 345 -25.56 -41.14 -25.16
C ASP A 345 -25.66 -41.13 -26.70
N PRO A 346 -25.24 -42.19 -27.42
CA PRO A 346 -25.47 -42.34 -28.84
C PRO A 346 -26.77 -43.13 -29.09
N ASP A 347 -27.83 -42.44 -29.47
CA ASP A 347 -29.01 -43.06 -30.08
C ASP A 347 -28.69 -43.42 -31.54
N PRO A 348 -28.85 -44.69 -32.00
CA PRO A 348 -28.41 -45.10 -33.32
C PRO A 348 -29.54 -44.85 -34.34
N SER A 349 -29.62 -43.63 -34.88
CA SER A 349 -30.35 -43.43 -36.13
C SER A 349 -29.95 -42.17 -36.87
N SER A 350 -29.66 -42.38 -38.16
CA SER A 350 -29.89 -41.45 -39.26
C SER A 350 -28.75 -40.53 -39.71
N SER A 351 -28.21 -40.95 -40.86
CA SER A 351 -27.84 -40.13 -42.02
C SER A 351 -26.61 -39.23 -41.95
N ALA A 352 -25.68 -39.58 -42.85
CA ALA A 352 -24.53 -38.81 -43.27
C ALA A 352 -24.89 -37.38 -43.74
N GLN A 353 -24.21 -36.37 -43.18
CA GLN A 353 -23.90 -35.13 -43.89
C GLN A 353 -22.50 -34.64 -43.53
N GLU A 354 -21.63 -34.61 -44.55
CA GLU A 354 -20.32 -33.96 -44.52
C GLU A 354 -20.48 -32.45 -44.23
N THR A 355 -19.90 -31.98 -43.12
CA THR A 355 -19.81 -30.54 -42.85
C THR A 355 -18.46 -29.99 -43.29
N LYS A 356 -18.54 -29.17 -44.33
CA LYS A 356 -17.45 -28.47 -45.02
C LYS A 356 -16.65 -27.56 -44.07
N LYS A 357 -15.32 -27.66 -44.17
CA LYS A 357 -14.34 -26.71 -43.63
C LYS A 357 -14.68 -25.27 -44.03
N ARG A 358 -15.13 -24.44 -43.09
CA ARG A 358 -15.27 -22.99 -43.26
C ARG A 358 -13.87 -22.34 -43.25
N LYS A 359 -13.45 -21.87 -44.42
CA LYS A 359 -12.33 -20.93 -44.59
C LYS A 359 -12.67 -19.61 -43.88
N LYS A 360 -11.76 -19.12 -43.02
CA LYS A 360 -11.85 -17.78 -42.45
C LYS A 360 -11.71 -16.72 -43.56
N PRO A 361 -12.47 -15.62 -43.54
CA PRO A 361 -12.37 -14.57 -44.54
C PRO A 361 -11.07 -13.78 -44.35
N ILE A 362 -10.36 -13.62 -45.46
CA ILE A 362 -9.19 -12.74 -45.63
C ILE A 362 -9.71 -11.30 -45.57
N THR A 363 -9.40 -10.59 -44.49
CA THR A 363 -9.63 -9.15 -44.41
C THR A 363 -8.58 -8.43 -45.27
N ILE A 364 -9.04 -7.94 -46.42
CA ILE A 364 -8.27 -7.13 -47.36
C ILE A 364 -7.81 -5.84 -46.65
N ARG A 365 -6.50 -5.69 -46.46
CA ARG A 365 -5.89 -4.42 -46.05
C ARG A 365 -5.98 -3.43 -47.21
N ARG A 366 -6.69 -2.33 -46.96
CA ARG A 366 -6.77 -1.15 -47.82
C ARG A 366 -5.40 -0.42 -47.83
N PRO A 367 -4.91 0.05 -49.00
CA PRO A 367 -3.61 0.69 -49.10
C PRO A 367 -3.61 2.12 -48.54
N ALA A 368 -2.42 2.53 -48.09
CA ALA A 368 -2.10 3.78 -47.42
C ALA A 368 -2.47 5.03 -48.24
N SER A 369 -3.11 5.99 -47.57
CA SER A 369 -3.31 7.34 -48.06
C SER A 369 -1.98 8.11 -48.11
N ARG A 370 -1.62 8.49 -49.32
CA ARG A 370 -0.55 9.37 -49.79
C ARG A 370 -0.42 10.65 -48.94
N LYS A 371 0.71 10.84 -48.26
CA LYS A 371 1.13 12.16 -47.74
C LYS A 371 1.46 13.07 -48.93
N LYS A 372 0.76 14.19 -49.04
CA LYS A 372 1.16 15.33 -49.88
C LYS A 372 2.39 15.99 -49.26
N ALA A 373 3.42 16.17 -50.08
CA ALA A 373 4.54 17.07 -49.80
C ALA A 373 4.03 18.52 -49.70
N ARG A 374 4.55 19.25 -48.72
CA ARG A 374 4.55 20.72 -48.72
C ARG A 374 5.62 21.21 -49.70
N PRO A 375 5.39 22.31 -50.42
CA PRO A 375 6.45 23.01 -51.14
C PRO A 375 7.27 23.85 -50.17
N ASP A 376 8.57 23.90 -50.41
CA ASP A 376 9.49 24.86 -49.81
C ASP A 376 9.13 26.29 -50.27
N ASN A 377 9.19 27.23 -49.32
CA ASN A 377 9.46 28.64 -49.53
C ASN A 377 10.15 29.17 -48.27
#